data_AF-A0A2T5GCC2-F1
#
_entry.id   AF-A0A2T5GCC2-F1
#
_cell.length_a   1.000
_cell.length_b   1.000
_cell.length_c   1.000
_cell.angle_alpha   90.00
_cell.angle_beta   90.00
_cell.angle_gamma   90.00
#
_symmetry.space_group_name_H-M   'P 1'
#
loop_
_entity.id
_entity.type
_entity.pdbx_description
1 polymer ?
#
loop_
_entity_poly.entity_id
_entity_poly.type
_entity_poly.pdbx_seq_one_letter_code
_entity_poly.pdbx_strand_id
1 'polypeptide(L)'
;MRERLLTRNAVSAAFFQKQARPLAEMCAEMADRFLRGGRLIAFGRGAYATDAQHVSVEFIHPVIVGKRALPALDASPLFPEGVEALFRPDDMVMGFAPAEGDPEIERTLAEAKRIGALTFALQGASGAHADYAVRLEGVHPFIAQEIIEILYHTLWETVHVFFEHHALEGSEIDAGDAAFLYPFLGGEGHSGRAFAGGFDRDADAAAGRFAAATGGRASEKGEDGGRGHREAVVEAVARSIVMKAQDDEALRLRMVEEVPAVVEAIRALKKARERGGKALIFGNGGSATDANDWAYDLNVPPSGMRPYPAVSLAAEPAVLSALANDVGSEVIFLRQVIAHARPGDVAVAISTSGGSKNILLALEEARKRGLVTIALLGYDGGEVVRRSLADIPIIVRSDYIPRIQEVQASVYHIIREGLEVRSSYK
;
A
#
# COMPACT_ATOMS: atom_id res chain seq x y z
N MET A 1 1.84 8.78 -20.96
CA MET A 1 1.45 7.81 -19.92
C MET A 1 2.25 6.54 -20.02
N ARG A 2 2.23 5.79 -21.15
CA ARG A 2 3.04 4.57 -21.33
C ARG A 2 4.51 4.73 -20.93
N GLU A 3 5.19 5.79 -21.39
CA GLU A 3 6.57 6.08 -21.00
C GLU A 3 6.72 6.30 -19.48
N ARG A 4 5.83 7.08 -18.86
CA ARG A 4 5.81 7.31 -17.41
C ARG A 4 5.61 6.01 -16.61
N LEU A 5 4.82 5.07 -17.12
CA LEU A 5 4.63 3.74 -16.53
C LEU A 5 5.89 2.88 -16.69
N LEU A 6 6.53 2.90 -17.86
CA LEU A 6 7.79 2.19 -18.09
C LEU A 6 8.92 2.71 -17.19
N THR A 7 9.00 4.02 -16.94
CA THR A 7 9.96 4.59 -15.99
C THR A 7 9.74 4.05 -14.58
N ARG A 8 8.49 4.00 -14.11
CA ARG A 8 8.12 3.42 -12.80
C ARG A 8 8.53 1.95 -12.71
N ASN A 9 8.20 1.16 -13.73
CA ASN A 9 8.56 -0.26 -13.78
C ASN A 9 10.08 -0.46 -13.76
N ALA A 10 10.85 0.34 -14.49
CA ALA A 10 12.31 0.22 -14.50
C ALA A 10 12.92 0.49 -13.12
N VAL A 11 12.42 1.50 -12.39
CA VAL A 11 12.87 1.80 -11.03
C VAL A 11 12.44 0.69 -10.06
N SER A 12 11.19 0.24 -10.14
CA SER A 12 10.63 -0.85 -9.32
C SER A 12 11.42 -2.14 -9.49
N ALA A 13 11.63 -2.59 -10.73
CA ALA A 13 12.39 -3.79 -11.04
C ALA A 13 13.81 -3.71 -10.45
N ALA A 14 14.53 -2.62 -10.72
CA ALA A 14 15.90 -2.45 -10.22
C ALA A 14 15.95 -2.43 -8.68
N PHE A 15 14.96 -1.80 -8.04
CA PHE A 15 14.87 -1.72 -6.60
C PHE A 15 14.60 -3.07 -5.95
N PHE A 16 13.52 -3.75 -6.32
CA PHE A 16 13.10 -5.00 -5.68
C PHE A 16 14.02 -6.17 -6.00
N GLN A 17 14.66 -6.20 -7.18
CA GLN A 17 15.73 -7.17 -7.46
C GLN A 17 16.90 -7.06 -6.47
N LYS A 18 17.26 -5.84 -6.09
CA LYS A 18 18.33 -5.58 -5.12
C LYS A 18 17.89 -5.80 -3.68
N GLN A 19 16.65 -5.43 -3.35
CA GLN A 19 16.16 -5.36 -1.97
C GLN A 19 15.43 -6.61 -1.49
N ALA A 20 15.08 -7.53 -2.38
CA ALA A 20 14.30 -8.72 -2.04
C ALA A 20 14.87 -9.53 -0.86
N ARG A 21 16.15 -9.90 -0.89
CA ARG A 21 16.76 -10.66 0.20
C ARG A 21 16.87 -9.84 1.51
N PRO A 22 17.43 -8.62 1.50
CA PRO A 22 17.42 -7.76 2.70
C PRO A 22 16.03 -7.56 3.31
N LEU A 23 15.00 -7.35 2.47
CA LEU A 23 13.62 -7.21 2.94
C LEU A 23 13.10 -8.50 3.57
N ALA A 24 13.36 -9.66 2.98
CA ALA A 24 12.97 -10.95 3.54
C ALA A 24 13.62 -11.20 4.92
N GLU A 25 14.89 -10.84 5.08
CA GLU A 25 15.60 -10.91 6.36
C GLU A 25 14.98 -9.98 7.42
N MET A 26 14.62 -8.75 7.02
CA MET A 26 13.92 -7.83 7.92
C MET A 26 12.53 -8.33 8.30
N CYS A 27 11.79 -8.96 7.39
CA CYS A 27 10.47 -9.52 7.68
C CYS A 27 10.54 -10.67 8.69
N ALA A 28 11.59 -11.50 8.62
CA ALA A 28 11.84 -12.54 9.61
C ALA A 28 12.09 -11.93 11.00
N GLU A 29 12.95 -10.90 11.09
CA GLU A 29 13.22 -10.22 12.36
C GLU A 29 11.99 -9.47 12.90
N MET A 30 11.21 -8.84 12.03
CA MET A 30 9.93 -8.20 12.41
C MET A 30 8.95 -9.22 12.99
N ALA A 31 8.80 -10.38 12.34
CA ALA A 31 7.96 -11.46 12.85
C ALA A 31 8.42 -11.92 14.25
N ASP A 32 9.72 -12.14 14.43
CA ASP A 32 10.29 -12.52 15.73
C ASP A 32 10.02 -11.46 16.81
N ARG A 33 10.12 -10.17 16.47
CA ARG A 33 9.84 -9.06 17.40
C ARG A 33 8.38 -8.94 17.78
N PHE A 34 7.46 -9.07 16.83
CA PHE A 34 6.03 -9.13 17.13
C PHE A 34 5.67 -10.32 18.03
N LEU A 35 6.32 -11.49 17.85
CA LEU A 35 6.14 -12.63 18.76
C LEU A 35 6.61 -12.32 20.20
N ARG A 36 7.63 -11.47 20.36
CA ARG A 36 8.09 -10.96 21.65
C ARG A 36 7.25 -9.81 22.21
N GLY A 37 6.18 -9.40 21.52
CA GLY A 37 5.30 -8.30 21.94
C GLY A 37 5.78 -6.92 21.51
N GLY A 38 6.74 -6.84 20.59
CA GLY A 38 7.17 -5.61 19.93
C GLY A 38 6.05 -4.99 19.09
N ARG A 39 6.15 -3.68 18.86
CA ARG A 39 5.18 -2.89 18.10
C ARG A 39 5.87 -2.16 16.96
N LEU A 40 5.13 -1.92 15.89
CA LEU A 40 5.58 -1.03 14.82
C LEU A 40 5.23 0.42 15.17
N ILE A 41 6.24 1.30 15.25
CA ILE A 41 6.09 2.73 15.49
C ILE A 41 6.59 3.46 14.24
N ALA A 42 5.66 4.01 13.45
CA ALA A 42 5.94 4.73 12.22
C ALA A 42 5.80 6.24 12.44
N PHE A 43 6.67 7.05 11.87
CA PHE A 43 6.55 8.51 11.93
C PHE A 43 7.19 9.19 10.73
N GLY A 44 6.64 10.36 10.38
CA GLY A 44 7.18 11.27 9.39
C GLY A 44 6.62 12.68 9.63
N ARG A 45 6.94 13.61 8.73
CA ARG A 45 6.34 14.95 8.72
C ARG A 45 5.92 15.35 7.31
N GLY A 46 4.90 16.20 7.22
CA GLY A 46 4.39 16.65 5.92
C GLY A 46 3.84 15.48 5.10
N ALA A 47 4.30 15.33 3.85
CA ALA A 47 3.91 14.23 2.97
C ALA A 47 4.21 12.88 3.62
N TYR A 48 5.39 12.72 4.23
CA TYR A 48 5.84 11.45 4.80
C TYR A 48 5.03 10.97 6.02
N ALA A 49 4.18 11.83 6.60
CA ALA A 49 3.24 11.39 7.64
C ALA A 49 2.11 10.53 7.07
N THR A 50 1.75 10.67 5.77
CA THR A 50 0.73 9.84 5.13
C THR A 50 1.22 8.40 4.93
N ASP A 51 2.51 8.22 4.62
CA ASP A 51 3.15 6.89 4.60
C ASP A 51 3.14 6.23 5.98
N ALA A 52 3.44 6.99 7.04
CA ALA A 52 3.37 6.51 8.42
C ALA A 52 1.93 6.09 8.81
N GLN A 53 0.92 6.83 8.36
CA GLN A 53 -0.48 6.44 8.50
C GLN A 53 -0.79 5.16 7.73
N HIS A 54 -0.33 5.05 6.49
CA HIS A 54 -0.62 3.92 5.61
C HIS A 54 -0.07 2.62 6.18
N VAL A 55 1.23 2.59 6.51
CA VAL A 55 1.85 1.39 7.08
C VAL A 55 1.20 0.99 8.41
N SER A 56 0.79 1.96 9.24
CA SER A 56 0.08 1.67 10.49
C SER A 56 -1.26 0.98 10.25
N VAL A 57 -2.05 1.46 9.28
CA VAL A 57 -3.34 0.89 8.91
C VAL A 57 -3.18 -0.54 8.37
N GLU A 58 -2.21 -0.79 7.49
CA GLU A 58 -2.01 -2.11 6.88
C GLU A 58 -1.64 -3.18 7.92
N PHE A 59 -0.86 -2.82 8.95
CA PHE A 59 -0.52 -3.75 10.03
C PHE A 59 -1.68 -3.99 11.02
N ILE A 60 -2.48 -2.96 11.37
CA ILE A 60 -3.61 -3.11 12.30
C ILE A 60 -4.80 -3.81 11.64
N HIS A 61 -5.11 -3.45 10.39
CA HIS A 61 -6.25 -3.95 9.64
C HIS A 61 -5.76 -4.53 8.31
N PRO A 62 -5.14 -5.73 8.35
CA PRO A 62 -4.67 -6.36 7.12
C PRO A 62 -5.84 -6.54 6.16
N VAL A 63 -5.70 -5.98 4.95
CA VAL A 63 -6.77 -5.99 3.95
C VAL A 63 -7.08 -7.40 3.43
N ILE A 64 -6.18 -8.36 3.67
CA ILE A 64 -6.38 -9.78 3.40
C ILE A 64 -7.16 -10.43 4.54
N VAL A 65 -8.31 -10.99 4.21
CA VAL A 65 -9.19 -11.72 5.14
C VAL A 65 -8.43 -12.82 5.86
N GLY A 66 -8.62 -12.91 7.18
CA GLY A 66 -8.07 -13.98 8.03
C GLY A 66 -6.67 -13.71 8.57
N LYS A 67 -5.98 -12.65 8.12
CA LYS A 67 -4.67 -12.26 8.68
C LYS A 67 -4.82 -11.59 10.04
N ARG A 68 -3.83 -11.79 10.90
CA ARG A 68 -3.82 -11.29 12.28
C ARG A 68 -3.52 -9.79 12.30
N ALA A 69 -4.28 -9.03 13.09
CA ALA A 69 -3.92 -7.65 13.43
C ALA A 69 -2.60 -7.60 14.22
N LEU A 70 -1.66 -6.78 13.77
CA LEU A 70 -0.37 -6.55 14.39
C LEU A 70 -0.33 -5.15 15.02
N PRO A 71 0.30 -4.99 16.20
CA PRO A 71 0.33 -3.70 16.87
C PRO A 71 1.21 -2.72 16.10
N ALA A 72 0.57 -1.73 15.47
CA ALA A 72 1.23 -0.64 14.76
C ALA A 72 0.64 0.71 15.17
N LEU A 73 1.44 1.77 15.08
CA LEU A 73 1.06 3.13 15.47
C LEU A 73 1.66 4.14 14.49
N ASP A 74 0.84 5.08 14.03
CA ASP A 74 1.31 6.35 13.49
C ASP A 74 1.61 7.28 14.66
N ALA A 75 2.88 7.62 14.83
CA ALA A 75 3.39 8.52 15.84
C ALA A 75 3.76 9.90 15.27
N SER A 76 3.44 10.18 14.00
CA SER A 76 3.66 11.49 13.36
C SER A 76 3.07 12.67 14.15
N PRO A 77 1.89 12.57 14.81
CA PRO A 77 1.37 13.67 15.64
C PRO A 77 2.24 14.03 16.86
N LEU A 78 3.14 13.14 17.29
CA LEU A 78 4.09 13.36 18.39
C LEU A 78 5.51 13.65 17.88
N PHE A 79 5.70 13.79 16.57
CA PHE A 79 7.02 13.99 16.00
C PHE A 79 7.26 15.49 15.67
N PRO A 80 8.43 16.08 16.02
CA PRO A 80 9.59 15.44 16.66
C PRO A 80 9.51 15.31 18.18
N GLU A 81 8.66 16.07 18.86
CA GLU A 81 8.65 16.09 20.32
C GLU A 81 7.81 14.97 20.96
N GLY A 82 8.47 13.92 21.45
CA GLY A 82 7.86 12.94 22.36
C GLY A 82 7.60 11.57 21.75
N VAL A 83 7.92 11.36 20.48
CA VAL A 83 7.89 10.02 19.87
C VAL A 83 8.82 9.05 20.61
N GLU A 84 9.97 9.52 21.12
CA GLU A 84 10.95 8.65 21.80
C GLU A 84 10.40 8.09 23.12
N ALA A 85 9.46 8.80 23.75
CA ALA A 85 8.80 8.32 24.97
C ALA A 85 7.95 7.07 24.73
N LEU A 86 7.61 6.76 23.48
CA LEU A 86 6.87 5.55 23.13
C LEU A 86 7.76 4.32 23.06
N PHE A 87 9.06 4.45 22.79
CA PHE A 87 9.86 3.33 22.33
C PHE A 87 10.21 2.30 23.41
N ARG A 88 10.37 1.05 22.98
CA ARG A 88 10.80 -0.12 23.77
C ARG A 88 11.83 -0.94 22.98
N PRO A 89 12.69 -1.74 23.64
CA PRO A 89 13.73 -2.51 22.96
C PRO A 89 13.23 -3.45 21.86
N ASP A 90 12.07 -4.07 21.99
CA ASP A 90 11.52 -4.97 20.95
C ASP A 90 10.70 -4.25 19.88
N ASP A 91 10.50 -2.93 19.97
CA ASP A 91 9.77 -2.19 18.94
C ASP A 91 10.54 -2.18 17.60
N MET A 92 9.77 -1.96 16.53
CA MET A 92 10.24 -1.71 15.17
C MET A 92 9.89 -0.27 14.85
N VAL A 93 10.89 0.55 14.56
CA VAL A 93 10.74 2.00 14.45
C VAL A 93 11.05 2.42 13.03
N MET A 94 10.06 2.98 12.32
CA MET A 94 10.16 3.40 10.92
C MET A 94 10.07 4.92 10.79
N GLY A 95 11.13 5.53 10.29
CA GLY A 95 11.18 6.95 9.95
C GLY A 95 11.03 7.16 8.44
N PHE A 96 10.07 7.99 8.04
CA PHE A 96 9.81 8.35 6.64
C PHE A 96 10.29 9.77 6.35
N ALA A 97 11.22 9.92 5.40
CA ALA A 97 11.93 11.17 5.15
C ALA A 97 11.95 11.56 3.66
N PRO A 98 12.34 12.79 3.31
CA PRO A 98 12.73 13.10 1.93
C PRO A 98 14.07 12.46 1.54
N ALA A 99 14.35 12.40 0.23
CA ALA A 99 15.58 11.79 -0.30
C ALA A 99 16.87 12.49 0.14
N GLU A 100 16.79 13.80 0.41
CA GLU A 100 17.85 14.61 1.03
C GLU A 100 18.03 14.37 2.54
N GLY A 101 17.11 13.63 3.17
CA GLY A 101 17.10 13.32 4.60
C GLY A 101 16.49 14.39 5.50
N ASP A 102 16.20 13.99 6.74
CA ASP A 102 15.70 14.84 7.80
C ASP A 102 16.53 14.58 9.08
N PRO A 103 17.30 15.57 9.57
CA PRO A 103 18.14 15.41 10.76
C PRO A 103 17.38 15.03 12.03
N GLU A 104 16.10 15.40 12.18
CA GLU A 104 15.28 15.00 13.32
C GLU A 104 14.92 13.51 13.24
N ILE A 105 14.59 13.03 12.04
CA ILE A 105 14.31 11.61 11.80
C ILE A 105 15.57 10.78 12.08
N GLU A 106 16.72 11.21 11.55
CA GLU A 106 17.99 10.51 11.76
C GLU A 106 18.37 10.42 13.25
N ARG A 107 18.16 11.50 14.02
CA ARG A 107 18.38 11.49 15.48
C ARG A 107 17.42 10.58 16.21
N THR A 108 16.15 10.61 15.84
CA THR A 108 15.10 9.76 16.45
C THR A 108 15.40 8.28 16.21
N LEU A 109 15.81 7.92 14.99
CA LEU A 109 16.22 6.54 14.66
C LEU A 109 17.49 6.12 15.40
N ALA A 110 18.47 7.02 15.54
CA ALA A 110 19.67 6.73 16.32
C ALA A 110 19.35 6.40 17.79
N GLU A 111 18.39 7.12 18.38
CA GLU A 111 17.93 6.88 19.75
C GLU A 111 17.16 5.55 19.87
N ALA A 112 16.24 5.27 18.94
CA ALA A 112 15.53 3.99 18.87
C ALA A 112 16.51 2.81 18.76
N LYS A 113 17.54 2.94 17.92
CA LYS A 113 18.58 1.92 17.78
C LYS A 113 19.38 1.74 19.08
N ARG A 114 19.71 2.83 19.78
CA ARG A 114 20.46 2.81 21.05
C ARG A 114 19.75 2.02 22.15
N ILE A 115 18.42 2.03 22.17
CA ILE A 115 17.63 1.29 23.14
C ILE A 115 17.30 -0.15 22.71
N GLY A 116 17.75 -0.58 21.53
CA GLY A 116 17.62 -1.95 21.01
C GLY A 116 16.49 -2.17 20.00
N ALA A 117 15.71 -1.13 19.64
CA ALA A 117 14.67 -1.24 18.63
C ALA A 117 15.25 -1.56 17.25
N LEU A 118 14.48 -2.27 16.42
CA LEU A 118 14.82 -2.48 15.00
C LEU A 118 14.44 -1.22 14.25
N THR A 119 15.37 -0.67 13.47
CA THR A 119 15.20 0.67 12.89
C THR A 119 15.18 0.66 11.36
N PHE A 120 14.21 1.36 10.78
CA PHE A 120 14.05 1.53 9.34
C PHE A 120 14.14 3.02 8.98
N ALA A 121 15.08 3.37 8.10
CA ALA A 121 15.14 4.67 7.43
C ALA A 121 14.61 4.51 6.01
N LEU A 122 13.35 4.91 5.80
CA LEU A 122 12.69 4.83 4.50
C LEU A 122 12.83 6.19 3.81
N GLN A 123 13.87 6.29 2.97
CA GLN A 123 14.55 7.53 2.50
C GLN A 123 15.43 8.18 3.58
N GLY A 124 16.48 8.94 3.19
CA GLY A 124 17.42 9.58 4.12
C GLY A 124 18.85 9.76 3.59
N ALA A 125 19.68 10.59 4.26
CA ALA A 125 20.98 11.02 3.75
C ALA A 125 22.15 10.07 4.06
N SER A 126 22.13 9.37 5.19
CA SER A 126 23.27 8.55 5.63
C SER A 126 22.98 7.06 5.83
N GLY A 127 21.76 6.69 6.20
CA GLY A 127 21.41 5.32 6.62
C GLY A 127 22.20 4.78 7.83
N ALA A 128 23.12 5.58 8.40
CA ALA A 128 24.08 5.15 9.41
C ALA A 128 23.44 4.80 10.75
N HIS A 129 22.21 5.26 10.95
CA HIS A 129 21.46 5.14 12.20
C HIS A 129 20.27 4.19 12.11
N ALA A 130 20.17 3.41 11.02
CA ALA A 130 19.13 2.40 10.83
C ALA A 130 19.73 1.00 10.64
N ASP A 131 18.94 -0.04 10.92
CA ASP A 131 19.28 -1.43 10.60
C ASP A 131 18.91 -1.76 9.15
N TYR A 132 17.82 -1.16 8.68
CA TYR A 132 17.43 -1.17 7.27
C TYR A 132 17.31 0.27 6.75
N ALA A 133 18.03 0.60 5.69
CA ALA A 133 18.00 1.93 5.10
C ALA A 133 17.81 1.86 3.59
N VAL A 134 16.88 2.67 3.09
CA VAL A 134 16.61 2.84 1.67
C VAL A 134 16.86 4.27 1.28
N ARG A 135 17.53 4.47 0.14
CA ARG A 135 17.71 5.78 -0.48
C ARG A 135 17.52 5.68 -1.98
N LEU A 136 16.59 6.45 -2.52
CA LEU A 136 16.25 6.48 -3.95
C LEU A 136 16.81 7.76 -4.59
N GLU A 137 18.13 7.84 -4.72
CA GLU A 137 18.82 9.00 -5.31
C GLU A 137 18.50 9.15 -6.80
N GLY A 138 18.23 10.39 -7.24
CA GLY A 138 17.96 10.69 -8.64
C GLY A 138 16.63 10.15 -9.18
N VAL A 139 15.79 9.58 -8.32
CA VAL A 139 14.44 9.11 -8.67
C VAL A 139 13.46 10.26 -8.51
N HIS A 140 12.48 10.34 -9.42
CA HIS A 140 11.40 11.34 -9.33
C HIS A 140 10.64 11.18 -7.99
N PRO A 141 10.33 12.26 -7.24
CA PRO A 141 9.75 12.16 -5.89
C PRO A 141 8.53 11.23 -5.79
N PHE A 142 7.54 11.40 -6.68
CA PHE A 142 6.36 10.53 -6.71
C PHE A 142 6.69 9.07 -7.02
N ILE A 143 7.65 8.79 -7.90
CA ILE A 143 8.07 7.40 -8.16
C ILE A 143 8.75 6.85 -6.90
N ALA A 144 9.52 7.68 -6.18
CA ALA A 144 10.16 7.25 -4.95
C ALA A 144 9.13 6.94 -3.85
N GLN A 145 8.08 7.77 -3.69
CA GLN A 145 6.94 7.47 -2.81
C GLN A 145 6.26 6.14 -3.20
N GLU A 146 5.95 5.94 -4.48
CA GLU A 146 5.36 4.68 -4.97
C GLU A 146 6.23 3.46 -4.61
N ILE A 147 7.56 3.56 -4.72
CA ILE A 147 8.46 2.44 -4.34
C ILE A 147 8.46 2.19 -2.84
N ILE A 148 8.41 3.24 -2.02
CA ILE A 148 8.33 3.10 -0.55
C ILE A 148 6.99 2.48 -0.14
N GLU A 149 5.90 2.82 -0.83
CA GLU A 149 4.59 2.20 -0.63
C GLU A 149 4.60 0.70 -0.90
N ILE A 150 5.05 0.30 -2.09
CA ILE A 150 5.18 -1.12 -2.45
C ILE A 150 6.09 -1.85 -1.45
N LEU A 151 7.13 -1.18 -0.94
CA LEU A 151 8.05 -1.75 0.04
C LEU A 151 7.33 -2.09 1.34
N TYR A 152 6.57 -1.17 1.93
CA TYR A 152 5.91 -1.48 3.21
C TYR A 152 4.70 -2.40 3.05
N HIS A 153 4.01 -2.40 1.89
CA HIS A 153 3.04 -3.46 1.56
C HIS A 153 3.75 -4.81 1.51
N THR A 154 4.92 -4.87 0.86
CA THR A 154 5.73 -6.08 0.83
C THR A 154 6.11 -6.55 2.24
N LEU A 155 6.58 -5.65 3.12
CA LEU A 155 6.91 -5.97 4.51
C LEU A 155 5.70 -6.56 5.23
N TRP A 156 4.56 -5.88 5.19
CA TRP A 156 3.32 -6.35 5.80
C TRP A 156 2.91 -7.75 5.31
N GLU A 157 2.87 -7.96 3.98
CA GLU A 157 2.46 -9.24 3.39
C GLU A 157 3.41 -10.37 3.82
N THR A 158 4.72 -10.11 3.80
CA THR A 158 5.73 -11.15 4.00
C THR A 158 6.04 -11.42 5.47
N VAL A 159 5.86 -10.46 6.38
CA VAL A 159 5.89 -10.70 7.84
C VAL A 159 4.85 -11.77 8.23
N HIS A 160 3.68 -11.75 7.61
CA HIS A 160 2.64 -12.76 7.86
C HIS A 160 3.04 -14.17 7.44
N VAL A 161 3.83 -14.30 6.37
CA VAL A 161 4.37 -15.59 5.90
C VAL A 161 5.25 -16.21 6.99
N PHE A 162 6.08 -15.42 7.65
CA PHE A 162 6.93 -15.91 8.73
C PHE A 162 6.14 -16.33 9.98
N PHE A 163 5.00 -15.70 10.30
CA PHE A 163 4.13 -16.21 11.39
C PHE A 163 3.51 -17.55 11.04
N GLU A 164 3.02 -17.70 9.81
CA GLU A 164 2.41 -18.95 9.34
C GLU A 164 3.43 -20.09 9.36
N HIS A 165 4.67 -19.84 8.94
CA HIS A 165 5.75 -20.81 9.07
C HIS A 165 6.10 -21.16 10.52
N HIS A 166 6.19 -20.18 11.44
CA HIS A 166 6.45 -20.47 12.85
C HIS A 166 5.32 -21.28 13.50
N ALA A 167 4.06 -21.07 13.11
CA ALA A 167 2.94 -21.88 13.57
C ALA A 167 3.04 -23.34 13.07
N LEU A 168 3.57 -23.54 11.85
CA LEU A 168 3.80 -24.86 11.25
C LEU A 168 5.00 -25.61 11.84
N GLU A 169 6.01 -24.91 12.39
CA GLU A 169 7.11 -25.58 13.11
C GLU A 169 6.67 -26.16 14.47
N GLY A 170 5.52 -25.72 15.00
CA GLY A 170 4.96 -26.14 16.28
C GLY A 170 3.75 -27.09 16.23
N SER A 171 3.23 -27.46 15.06
CA SER A 171 2.03 -28.31 14.93
C SER A 171 1.96 -29.10 13.61
N GLU A 172 1.36 -30.31 13.65
CA GLU A 172 1.13 -31.14 12.45
C GLU A 172 0.13 -30.46 11.48
N ILE A 173 0.65 -29.95 10.35
CA ILE A 173 0.04 -29.63 9.05
C ILE A 173 -1.37 -28.98 9.02
N ASP A 174 -1.45 -27.71 8.59
CA ASP A 174 -2.42 -27.23 7.57
C ASP A 174 -1.96 -25.87 7.02
N ALA A 175 -1.69 -25.76 5.71
CA ALA A 175 -1.37 -24.48 5.05
C ALA A 175 -2.62 -23.61 4.80
N GLY A 176 -3.81 -24.09 5.18
CA GLY A 176 -5.06 -23.32 5.21
C GLY A 176 -5.42 -22.63 3.89
N ASP A 177 -6.35 -21.67 3.98
CA ASP A 177 -6.88 -20.90 2.84
C ASP A 177 -5.82 -20.03 2.12
N ALA A 178 -4.58 -19.95 2.64
CA ALA A 178 -3.46 -19.20 2.06
C ALA A 178 -2.59 -20.03 1.10
N ALA A 179 -2.87 -21.34 0.94
CA ALA A 179 -2.11 -22.21 0.04
C ALA A 179 -2.09 -21.71 -1.43
N PHE A 180 -3.10 -20.95 -1.85
CA PHE A 180 -3.15 -20.33 -3.18
C PHE A 180 -2.06 -19.27 -3.39
N LEU A 181 -1.66 -18.55 -2.33
CA LEU A 181 -0.58 -17.56 -2.39
C LEU A 181 0.81 -18.21 -2.39
N TYR A 182 0.91 -19.47 -1.91
CA TYR A 182 2.18 -20.18 -1.76
C TYR A 182 2.09 -21.66 -2.19
N PRO A 183 1.89 -21.95 -3.50
CA PRO A 183 1.63 -23.31 -3.99
C PRO A 183 2.79 -24.30 -3.74
N PHE A 184 4.00 -23.77 -3.51
CA PHE A 184 5.21 -24.54 -3.25
C PHE A 184 5.40 -24.93 -1.78
N LEU A 185 4.51 -24.49 -0.88
CA LEU A 185 4.54 -24.84 0.55
C LEU A 185 3.62 -26.01 0.91
N GLY A 186 2.75 -26.44 0.00
CA GLY A 186 1.88 -27.60 0.20
C GLY A 186 2.65 -28.91 -0.02
N GLY A 187 2.84 -29.69 1.05
CA GLY A 187 3.37 -31.04 0.97
C GLY A 187 2.41 -31.99 0.21
N GLU A 188 2.97 -33.03 -0.41
CA GLU A 188 2.24 -34.04 -1.17
C GLU A 188 1.06 -34.63 -0.40
N GLY A 189 -0.12 -34.53 -1.00
CA GLY A 189 -1.27 -35.39 -0.73
C GLY A 189 -2.34 -34.79 0.17
N HIS A 190 -3.34 -34.13 -0.42
CA HIS A 190 -4.74 -34.26 0.00
C HIS A 190 -5.66 -34.13 -1.21
N SER A 191 -6.23 -35.26 -1.62
CA SER A 191 -7.35 -35.31 -2.54
C SER A 191 -8.62 -34.79 -1.84
N GLY A 192 -9.21 -33.73 -2.39
CA GLY A 192 -10.66 -33.54 -2.43
C GLY A 192 -11.33 -32.81 -1.26
N ARG A 193 -11.60 -31.52 -1.45
CA ARG A 193 -12.95 -30.95 -1.29
C ARG A 193 -13.11 -29.74 -2.20
N ALA A 194 -13.93 -29.92 -3.23
CA ALA A 194 -14.27 -28.91 -4.21
C ALA A 194 -15.08 -27.78 -3.55
N PHE A 195 -14.59 -26.54 -3.66
CA PHE A 195 -15.46 -25.37 -3.71
C PHE A 195 -15.76 -25.09 -5.19
N ALA A 196 -17.04 -25.11 -5.52
CA ALA A 196 -17.51 -24.96 -6.89
C ALA A 196 -17.39 -23.50 -7.35
N GLY A 197 -16.58 -23.26 -8.38
CA GLY A 197 -16.48 -22.03 -9.15
C GLY A 197 -15.42 -22.22 -10.22
N GLY A 198 -15.85 -22.40 -11.47
CA GLY A 198 -15.07 -23.06 -12.51
C GLY A 198 -13.74 -22.41 -12.88
N PHE A 199 -12.70 -23.23 -12.95
CA PHE A 199 -11.42 -22.92 -13.59
C PHE A 199 -11.20 -23.82 -14.82
N ASP A 200 -10.59 -23.18 -15.81
CA ASP A 200 -10.22 -23.69 -17.13
C ASP A 200 -9.13 -24.78 -17.04
N ARG A 201 -9.19 -25.79 -17.91
CA ARG A 201 -8.57 -27.11 -17.72
C ARG A 201 -7.12 -27.27 -18.18
N ASP A 202 -6.46 -26.22 -18.64
CA ASP A 202 -5.15 -26.38 -19.30
C ASP A 202 -3.92 -26.00 -18.45
N ALA A 203 -4.11 -25.60 -17.18
CA ALA A 203 -3.00 -25.26 -16.27
C ALA A 203 -2.37 -26.49 -15.54
N ASP A 204 -3.06 -27.63 -15.50
CA ASP A 204 -2.64 -28.81 -14.72
C ASP A 204 -1.50 -29.63 -15.34
N ALA A 205 -1.11 -29.37 -16.59
CA ALA A 205 -0.13 -30.18 -17.29
C ALA A 205 1.35 -29.88 -16.94
N ALA A 206 1.62 -28.78 -16.22
CA ALA A 206 2.97 -28.34 -15.88
C ALA A 206 3.46 -28.79 -14.48
N ALA A 207 2.55 -29.08 -13.55
CA ALA A 207 2.90 -29.44 -12.17
C ALA A 207 3.33 -30.91 -12.00
N GLY A 208 2.97 -31.80 -12.94
CA GLY A 208 3.10 -33.25 -12.79
C GLY A 208 4.47 -33.88 -13.05
N ARG A 209 5.57 -33.12 -13.20
CA ARG A 209 6.89 -33.69 -13.59
C ARG A 209 8.00 -33.57 -12.56
N PHE A 210 7.73 -33.11 -11.34
CA PHE A 210 8.74 -32.96 -10.28
C PHE A 210 8.67 -34.00 -9.14
N ALA A 211 7.64 -34.84 -9.10
CA ALA A 211 7.37 -35.77 -7.98
C ALA A 211 8.13 -37.12 -8.05
N ALA A 212 9.23 -37.24 -8.79
CA ALA A 212 9.90 -38.53 -8.99
C ALA A 212 11.42 -38.49 -8.78
N ALA A 213 11.88 -37.83 -7.71
CA ALA A 213 13.22 -38.07 -7.16
C ALA A 213 13.36 -37.39 -5.80
N THR A 214 13.10 -38.12 -4.70
CA THR A 214 13.79 -38.03 -3.39
C THR A 214 12.92 -38.64 -2.28
N GLY A 215 12.91 -39.97 -2.20
CA GLY A 215 12.50 -40.66 -0.97
C GLY A 215 13.68 -40.73 0.01
N GLY A 216 13.56 -40.11 1.18
CA GLY A 216 14.58 -40.15 2.24
C GLY A 216 13.97 -39.93 3.63
N ARG A 217 14.22 -40.88 4.55
CA ARG A 217 13.67 -40.96 5.92
C ARG A 217 14.08 -39.79 6.82
N ALA A 218 13.17 -39.42 7.71
CA ALA A 218 13.37 -38.47 8.80
C ALA A 218 14.48 -38.92 9.78
N SER A 219 15.41 -38.01 10.09
CA SER A 219 16.36 -38.12 11.21
C SER A 219 16.52 -36.79 11.94
N GLU A 220 16.46 -36.87 13.28
CA GLU A 220 17.01 -35.98 14.33
C GLU A 220 17.36 -34.53 13.94
N LYS A 221 16.53 -33.57 14.40
CA LYS A 221 16.79 -32.12 14.27
C LYS A 221 17.82 -31.66 15.32
N GLY A 222 19.08 -31.49 14.91
CA GLY A 222 20.07 -30.68 15.62
C GLY A 222 19.95 -29.19 15.29
N GLU A 223 20.61 -28.31 16.05
CA GLU A 223 20.64 -26.84 15.88
C GLU A 223 21.03 -26.38 14.46
N ASP A 224 21.76 -27.21 13.71
CA ASP A 224 22.18 -26.96 12.32
C ASP A 224 20.99 -27.07 11.32
N GLY A 225 19.98 -27.89 11.62
CA GLY A 225 18.80 -28.07 10.78
C GLY A 225 17.83 -26.89 10.81
N GLY A 226 17.71 -26.19 11.94
CA GLY A 226 16.86 -24.99 12.08
C GLY A 226 17.43 -23.79 11.32
N ARG A 227 18.76 -23.64 11.31
CA ARG A 227 19.43 -22.56 10.58
C ARG A 227 19.29 -22.73 9.06
N GLY A 228 19.44 -23.96 8.56
CA GLY A 228 19.24 -24.28 7.14
C GLY A 228 17.79 -24.07 6.68
N HIS A 229 16.81 -24.35 7.55
CA HIS A 229 15.40 -24.12 7.23
C HIS A 229 15.06 -22.62 7.13
N ARG A 230 15.48 -21.81 8.12
CA ARG A 230 15.25 -20.35 8.10
C ARG A 230 15.85 -19.68 6.87
N GLU A 231 17.06 -20.07 6.47
CA GLU A 231 17.71 -19.57 5.26
C GLU A 231 16.89 -19.92 3.99
N ALA A 232 16.38 -21.15 3.89
CA ALA A 232 15.55 -21.56 2.76
C ALA A 232 14.23 -20.78 2.68
N VAL A 233 13.60 -20.47 3.84
CA VAL A 233 12.38 -19.64 3.90
C VAL A 233 12.69 -18.21 3.47
N VAL A 234 13.78 -17.60 3.96
CA VAL A 234 14.21 -16.26 3.54
C VAL A 234 14.41 -16.19 2.03
N GLU A 235 15.07 -17.17 1.43
CA GLU A 235 15.28 -17.24 -0.01
C GLU A 235 13.96 -17.40 -0.80
N ALA A 236 13.01 -18.19 -0.28
CA ALA A 236 11.70 -18.32 -0.90
C ALA A 236 10.88 -17.03 -0.82
N VAL A 237 10.90 -16.36 0.33
CA VAL A 237 10.25 -15.05 0.52
C VAL A 237 10.88 -14.01 -0.39
N ALA A 238 12.21 -13.94 -0.48
CA ALA A 238 12.90 -13.02 -1.38
C ALA A 238 12.46 -13.20 -2.85
N ARG A 239 12.34 -14.44 -3.33
CA ARG A 239 11.79 -14.70 -4.68
C ARG A 239 10.35 -14.21 -4.82
N SER A 240 9.51 -14.42 -3.80
CA SER A 240 8.13 -13.93 -3.81
C SER A 240 8.03 -12.40 -3.87
N ILE A 241 8.95 -11.68 -3.23
CA ILE A 241 9.01 -10.20 -3.27
C ILE A 241 9.23 -9.72 -4.70
N VAL A 242 10.17 -10.36 -5.42
CA VAL A 242 10.42 -10.05 -6.83
C VAL A 242 9.19 -10.33 -7.69
N MET A 243 8.51 -11.46 -7.47
CA MET A 243 7.30 -11.81 -8.23
C MET A 243 6.17 -10.80 -8.02
N LYS A 244 5.94 -10.34 -6.78
CA LYS A 244 4.93 -9.31 -6.48
C LYS A 244 5.22 -7.98 -7.20
N ALA A 245 6.49 -7.55 -7.21
CA ALA A 245 6.89 -6.37 -7.95
C ALA A 245 6.64 -6.53 -9.46
N GLN A 246 6.84 -7.74 -10.02
CA GLN A 246 6.53 -8.04 -11.42
C GLN A 246 5.02 -8.01 -11.70
N ASP A 247 4.18 -8.42 -10.76
CA ASP A 247 2.71 -8.34 -10.88
C ASP A 247 2.24 -6.88 -10.97
N ASP A 248 2.79 -6.00 -10.13
CA ASP A 248 2.57 -4.54 -10.24
C ASP A 248 3.01 -3.99 -11.58
N GLU A 249 4.19 -4.39 -12.06
CA GLU A 249 4.71 -3.93 -13.34
C GLU A 249 3.77 -4.32 -14.49
N ALA A 250 3.27 -5.55 -14.47
CA ALA A 250 2.31 -6.04 -15.45
C ALA A 250 0.97 -5.28 -15.34
N LEU A 251 0.49 -5.01 -14.12
CA LEU A 251 -0.76 -4.28 -13.88
C LEU A 251 -0.65 -2.80 -14.28
N ARG A 252 0.46 -2.13 -13.97
CA ARG A 252 0.77 -0.77 -14.46
C ARG A 252 0.74 -0.70 -15.98
N LEU A 253 1.28 -1.70 -16.67
CA LEU A 253 1.25 -1.74 -18.14
C LEU A 253 -0.16 -1.90 -18.70
N ARG A 254 -1.09 -2.56 -17.98
CA ARG A 254 -2.51 -2.64 -18.39
C ARG A 254 -3.23 -1.30 -18.26
N MET A 255 -2.75 -0.39 -17.41
CA MET A 255 -3.32 0.98 -17.28
C MET A 255 -3.18 1.83 -18.55
N VAL A 256 -2.50 1.35 -19.60
CA VAL A 256 -2.56 1.98 -20.92
C VAL A 256 -3.98 2.01 -21.51
N GLU A 257 -4.85 1.07 -21.12
CA GLU A 257 -6.26 1.02 -21.55
C GLU A 257 -7.07 2.18 -20.94
N GLU A 258 -6.68 2.62 -19.74
CA GLU A 258 -7.36 3.68 -18.97
C GLU A 258 -6.84 5.09 -19.28
N VAL A 259 -5.92 5.23 -20.25
CA VAL A 259 -5.35 6.52 -20.67
C VAL A 259 -6.42 7.57 -21.00
N PRO A 260 -7.51 7.27 -21.74
CA PRO A 260 -8.55 8.25 -22.02
C PRO A 260 -9.17 8.83 -20.73
N ALA A 261 -9.51 7.97 -19.77
CA ALA A 261 -10.10 8.37 -18.49
C ALA A 261 -9.12 9.19 -17.64
N VAL A 262 -7.84 8.80 -17.59
CA VAL A 262 -6.79 9.56 -16.89
C VAL A 262 -6.61 10.96 -17.51
N VAL A 263 -6.62 11.08 -18.85
CA VAL A 263 -6.56 12.38 -19.53
C VAL A 263 -7.79 13.22 -19.24
N GLU A 264 -8.97 12.61 -19.19
CA GLU A 264 -10.22 13.28 -18.84
C GLU A 264 -10.21 13.79 -17.39
N ALA A 265 -9.74 12.98 -16.44
CA ALA A 265 -9.54 13.37 -15.04
C ALA A 265 -8.61 14.59 -14.91
N ILE A 266 -7.47 14.58 -15.61
CA ILE A 266 -6.53 15.72 -15.65
C ILE A 266 -7.23 16.98 -16.17
N ARG A 267 -8.03 16.86 -17.24
CA ARG A 267 -8.78 18.00 -17.82
C ARG A 267 -9.85 18.52 -16.86
N ALA A 268 -10.59 17.64 -16.22
CA ALA A 268 -11.63 17.99 -15.24
C ALA A 268 -11.03 18.77 -14.07
N LEU A 269 -9.94 18.28 -13.49
CA LEU A 269 -9.21 18.96 -12.42
C LEU A 269 -8.67 20.32 -12.88
N LYS A 270 -8.01 20.41 -14.05
CA LYS A 270 -7.52 21.70 -14.58
C LYS A 270 -8.65 22.73 -14.72
N LYS A 271 -9.78 22.32 -15.30
CA LYS A 271 -10.96 23.17 -15.49
C LYS A 271 -11.57 23.61 -14.16
N ALA A 272 -11.61 22.73 -13.15
CA ALA A 272 -12.06 23.08 -11.81
C ALA A 272 -11.15 24.14 -11.19
N ARG A 273 -9.81 23.95 -11.23
CA ARG A 273 -8.84 24.95 -10.74
C ARG A 273 -8.97 26.30 -11.44
N GLU A 274 -9.14 26.32 -12.76
CA GLU A 274 -9.34 27.55 -13.54
C GLU A 274 -10.60 28.33 -13.11
N ARG A 275 -11.59 27.62 -12.58
CA ARG A 275 -12.85 28.19 -12.06
C ARG A 275 -12.82 28.46 -10.55
N GLY A 276 -11.67 28.27 -9.89
CA GLY A 276 -11.53 28.42 -8.44
C GLY A 276 -12.11 27.27 -7.62
N GLY A 277 -12.42 26.13 -8.24
CA GLY A 277 -12.86 24.91 -7.56
C GLY A 277 -11.70 24.12 -6.94
N LYS A 278 -12.05 23.20 -6.04
CA LYS A 278 -11.12 22.30 -5.35
C LYS A 278 -11.47 20.83 -5.58
N ALA A 279 -10.53 19.93 -5.26
CA ALA A 279 -10.79 18.50 -5.18
C ALA A 279 -11.21 18.10 -3.76
N LEU A 280 -12.26 17.30 -3.64
CA LEU A 280 -12.66 16.59 -2.42
C LEU A 280 -12.35 15.11 -2.62
N ILE A 281 -11.31 14.62 -1.94
CA ILE A 281 -10.78 13.26 -2.12
C ILE A 281 -11.20 12.40 -0.93
N PHE A 282 -11.65 11.17 -1.16
CA PHE A 282 -12.11 10.29 -0.08
C PHE A 282 -11.96 8.80 -0.42
N GLY A 283 -11.66 8.00 0.59
CA GLY A 283 -11.46 6.55 0.52
C GLY A 283 -11.47 5.94 1.92
N ASN A 284 -11.47 4.60 2.03
CA ASN A 284 -11.45 3.88 3.31
C ASN A 284 -10.14 3.09 3.47
N GLY A 285 -9.67 2.89 4.71
CA GLY A 285 -8.47 2.09 4.98
C GLY A 285 -7.23 2.68 4.30
N GLY A 286 -6.42 1.88 3.63
CA GLY A 286 -5.29 2.38 2.84
C GLY A 286 -5.71 3.38 1.73
N SER A 287 -6.90 3.21 1.12
CA SER A 287 -7.43 4.25 0.21
C SER A 287 -7.74 5.58 0.91
N ALA A 288 -7.89 5.60 2.23
CA ALA A 288 -8.03 6.81 3.02
C ALA A 288 -6.68 7.52 3.20
N THR A 289 -5.61 6.76 3.37
CA THR A 289 -4.23 7.30 3.44
C THR A 289 -3.76 7.75 2.05
N ASP A 290 -4.13 7.07 0.97
CA ASP A 290 -3.93 7.55 -0.41
C ASP A 290 -4.66 8.87 -0.68
N ALA A 291 -5.87 9.03 -0.13
CA ALA A 291 -6.62 10.28 -0.24
C ALA A 291 -5.92 11.43 0.52
N ASN A 292 -5.34 11.14 1.69
CA ASN A 292 -4.54 12.09 2.46
C ASN A 292 -3.26 12.47 1.71
N ASP A 293 -2.55 11.48 1.18
CA ASP A 293 -1.31 11.65 0.41
C ASP A 293 -1.54 12.49 -0.83
N TRP A 294 -2.51 12.11 -1.66
CA TRP A 294 -2.81 12.85 -2.88
C TRP A 294 -3.29 14.29 -2.58
N ALA A 295 -4.09 14.49 -1.53
CA ALA A 295 -4.47 15.82 -1.11
C ALA A 295 -3.25 16.65 -0.65
N TYR A 296 -2.30 16.04 0.07
CA TYR A 296 -1.07 16.72 0.48
C TYR A 296 -0.24 17.11 -0.75
N ASP A 297 0.02 16.19 -1.67
CA ASP A 297 0.80 16.40 -2.89
C ASP A 297 0.18 17.42 -3.86
N LEU A 298 -1.14 17.59 -3.81
CA LEU A 298 -1.82 18.65 -4.53
C LEU A 298 -1.54 20.01 -3.87
N ASN A 299 -1.63 20.13 -2.55
CA ASN A 299 -1.47 21.40 -1.84
C ASN A 299 -0.01 21.85 -1.68
N VAL A 300 0.91 20.92 -1.39
CA VAL A 300 2.33 21.18 -1.09
C VAL A 300 3.22 20.33 -2.00
N PRO A 301 3.18 20.57 -3.33
CA PRO A 301 3.88 19.72 -4.27
C PRO A 301 5.41 19.95 -4.24
N PRO A 302 6.19 19.01 -4.82
CA PRO A 302 7.61 19.21 -5.06
C PRO A 302 7.93 20.50 -5.84
N SER A 303 9.17 20.99 -5.67
CA SER A 303 9.64 22.22 -6.33
C SER A 303 9.41 22.19 -7.85
N GLY A 304 8.93 23.31 -8.39
CA GLY A 304 8.64 23.46 -9.82
C GLY A 304 7.21 23.08 -10.23
N MET A 305 6.39 22.55 -9.32
CA MET A 305 4.96 22.27 -9.54
C MET A 305 4.06 23.31 -8.87
N ARG A 306 2.83 23.48 -9.38
CA ARG A 306 1.89 24.48 -8.84
C ARG A 306 0.92 23.84 -7.85
N PRO A 307 0.69 24.45 -6.68
CA PRO A 307 -0.38 24.01 -5.77
C PRO A 307 -1.74 23.90 -6.45
N TYR A 308 -2.52 22.95 -5.98
CA TYR A 308 -3.90 22.67 -6.38
C TYR A 308 -4.73 22.54 -5.10
N PRO A 309 -5.81 23.33 -4.92
CA PRO A 309 -6.66 23.22 -3.74
C PRO A 309 -7.30 21.84 -3.64
N ALA A 310 -6.96 21.08 -2.60
CA ALA A 310 -7.52 19.75 -2.36
C ALA A 310 -7.79 19.54 -0.87
N VAL A 311 -8.80 18.72 -0.55
CA VAL A 311 -9.11 18.32 0.82
C VAL A 311 -9.37 16.81 0.81
N SER A 312 -8.68 16.08 1.67
CA SER A 312 -9.05 14.71 2.01
C SER A 312 -10.16 14.72 3.05
N LEU A 313 -11.29 14.08 2.77
CA LEU A 313 -12.37 13.90 3.74
C LEU A 313 -12.07 12.78 4.74
N ALA A 314 -10.93 12.10 4.60
CA ALA A 314 -10.46 11.08 5.52
C ALA A 314 -9.45 11.60 6.55
N ALA A 315 -8.96 12.83 6.41
CA ALA A 315 -7.84 13.36 7.20
C ALA A 315 -8.17 13.66 8.67
N GLU A 316 -9.45 13.72 9.05
CA GLU A 316 -9.88 14.16 10.39
C GLU A 316 -10.58 13.04 11.18
N PRO A 317 -9.83 12.26 11.99
CA PRO A 317 -10.38 11.15 12.77
C PRO A 317 -11.50 11.58 13.72
N ALA A 318 -11.43 12.79 14.30
CA ALA A 318 -12.47 13.32 15.18
C ALA A 318 -13.81 13.50 14.44
N VAL A 319 -13.77 13.98 13.19
CA VAL A 319 -14.97 14.12 12.35
C VAL A 319 -15.51 12.76 11.93
N LEU A 320 -14.63 11.87 11.47
CA LEU A 320 -15.01 10.52 11.06
C LEU A 320 -15.67 9.73 12.19
N SER A 321 -15.06 9.75 13.38
CA SER A 321 -15.56 9.02 14.56
C SER A 321 -16.89 9.59 15.08
N ALA A 322 -17.03 10.92 15.15
CA ALA A 322 -18.29 11.55 15.54
C ALA A 322 -19.42 11.17 14.57
N LEU A 323 -19.19 11.26 13.26
CA LEU A 323 -20.20 10.90 12.26
C LEU A 323 -20.53 9.40 12.28
N ALA A 324 -19.53 8.54 12.43
CA ALA A 324 -19.72 7.09 12.49
C ALA A 324 -20.52 6.68 13.74
N ASN A 325 -20.26 7.30 14.89
CA ASN A 325 -20.95 7.04 16.15
C ASN A 325 -22.37 7.60 16.17
N ASP A 326 -22.55 8.85 15.74
CA ASP A 326 -23.80 9.60 15.96
C ASP A 326 -24.83 9.38 14.86
N VAL A 327 -24.39 9.04 13.64
CA VAL A 327 -25.28 8.94 12.46
C VAL A 327 -25.13 7.61 11.75
N GLY A 328 -23.90 7.16 11.52
CA GLY A 328 -23.60 5.89 10.85
C GLY A 328 -22.37 5.97 9.96
N SER A 329 -21.61 4.88 9.91
CA SER A 329 -20.39 4.75 9.10
C SER A 329 -20.61 5.00 7.60
N GLU A 330 -21.82 4.75 7.10
CA GLU A 330 -22.21 4.93 5.71
C GLU A 330 -22.32 6.41 5.29
N VAL A 331 -22.38 7.36 6.23
CA VAL A 331 -22.54 8.79 5.89
C VAL A 331 -21.30 9.65 6.18
N ILE A 332 -20.19 9.04 6.61
CA ILE A 332 -18.99 9.76 7.05
C ILE A 332 -18.44 10.71 5.98
N PHE A 333 -18.46 10.31 4.70
CA PHE A 333 -18.06 11.18 3.58
C PHE A 333 -19.23 12.02 3.05
N LEU A 334 -20.44 11.45 3.00
CA LEU A 334 -21.65 12.14 2.55
C LEU A 334 -21.86 13.47 3.28
N ARG A 335 -21.80 13.46 4.62
CA ARG A 335 -22.03 14.66 5.44
C ARG A 335 -20.97 15.73 5.20
N GLN A 336 -19.74 15.32 4.96
CA GLN A 336 -18.65 16.24 4.62
C GLN A 336 -18.79 16.80 3.20
N VAL A 337 -19.23 15.99 2.21
CA VAL A 337 -19.58 16.49 0.87
C VAL A 337 -20.69 17.54 0.97
N ILE A 338 -21.74 17.29 1.75
CA ILE A 338 -22.83 18.25 1.98
C ILE A 338 -22.30 19.60 2.50
N ALA A 339 -21.34 19.55 3.43
CA ALA A 339 -20.80 20.73 4.11
C ALA A 339 -19.76 21.49 3.27
N HIS A 340 -18.86 20.79 2.58
CA HIS A 340 -17.70 21.39 1.93
C HIS A 340 -17.86 21.64 0.44
N ALA A 341 -18.73 20.91 -0.26
CA ALA A 341 -18.83 20.97 -1.71
C ALA A 341 -19.46 22.28 -2.20
N ARG A 342 -18.86 22.85 -3.25
CA ARG A 342 -19.39 24.00 -4.01
C ARG A 342 -19.52 23.64 -5.48
N PRO A 343 -20.45 24.28 -6.23
CA PRO A 343 -20.50 24.13 -7.68
C PRO A 343 -19.13 24.45 -8.31
N GLY A 344 -18.64 23.56 -9.16
CA GLY A 344 -17.32 23.69 -9.79
C GLY A 344 -16.19 22.92 -9.08
N ASP A 345 -16.44 22.35 -7.91
CA ASP A 345 -15.53 21.38 -7.27
C ASP A 345 -15.54 20.03 -8.01
N VAL A 346 -14.56 19.18 -7.69
CA VAL A 346 -14.44 17.81 -8.17
C VAL A 346 -14.47 16.86 -6.97
N ALA A 347 -15.30 15.83 -7.03
CA ALA A 347 -15.30 14.74 -6.06
C ALA A 347 -14.46 13.59 -6.60
N VAL A 348 -13.53 13.08 -5.80
CA VAL A 348 -12.61 12.02 -6.17
C VAL A 348 -12.70 10.88 -5.16
N ALA A 349 -13.26 9.75 -5.58
CA ALA A 349 -13.32 8.54 -4.77
C ALA A 349 -12.11 7.64 -5.06
N ILE A 350 -11.51 7.09 -4.00
CA ILE A 350 -10.53 5.99 -4.10
C ILE A 350 -11.15 4.78 -3.40
N SER A 351 -11.34 3.69 -4.12
CA SER A 351 -11.94 2.48 -3.58
C SER A 351 -11.47 1.25 -4.31
N THR A 352 -10.85 0.31 -3.61
CA THR A 352 -10.39 -0.93 -4.21
C THR A 352 -11.54 -1.84 -4.67
N SER A 353 -12.72 -1.76 -4.04
CA SER A 353 -13.89 -2.58 -4.40
C SER A 353 -14.98 -1.87 -5.21
N GLY A 354 -15.07 -0.54 -5.11
CA GLY A 354 -16.20 0.22 -5.67
C GLY A 354 -17.57 -0.13 -5.06
N GLY A 355 -17.62 -0.84 -3.93
CA GLY A 355 -18.86 -1.33 -3.30
C GLY A 355 -19.20 -0.71 -1.95
N SER A 356 -18.32 0.10 -1.38
CA SER A 356 -18.49 0.65 -0.03
C SER A 356 -19.63 1.68 0.02
N LYS A 357 -20.62 1.46 0.91
CA LYS A 357 -21.82 2.32 1.00
C LYS A 357 -21.49 3.81 1.20
N ASN A 358 -20.48 4.12 2.01
CA ASN A 358 -20.05 5.50 2.24
C ASN A 358 -19.45 6.19 1.01
N ILE A 359 -18.79 5.43 0.12
CA ILE A 359 -18.30 5.90 -1.16
C ILE A 359 -19.48 6.16 -2.11
N LEU A 360 -20.41 5.20 -2.20
CA LEU A 360 -21.57 5.31 -3.09
C LEU A 360 -22.42 6.54 -2.74
N LEU A 361 -22.75 6.72 -1.46
CA LEU A 361 -23.57 7.85 -1.00
C LEU A 361 -22.88 9.20 -1.21
N ALA A 362 -21.56 9.28 -0.98
CA ALA A 362 -20.81 10.52 -1.22
C ALA A 362 -20.75 10.90 -2.71
N LEU A 363 -20.55 9.92 -3.60
CA LEU A 363 -20.59 10.14 -5.06
C LEU A 363 -21.98 10.56 -5.53
N GLU A 364 -23.04 9.92 -5.06
CA GLU A 364 -24.42 10.32 -5.37
C GLU A 364 -24.70 11.77 -4.99
N GLU A 365 -24.25 12.20 -3.81
CA GLU A 365 -24.44 13.57 -3.35
C GLU A 365 -23.59 14.57 -4.12
N ALA A 366 -22.35 14.22 -4.45
CA ALA A 366 -21.50 15.03 -5.32
C ALA A 366 -22.19 15.28 -6.67
N ARG A 367 -22.78 14.23 -7.28
CA ARG A 367 -23.56 14.35 -8.53
C ARG A 367 -24.78 15.24 -8.37
N LYS A 368 -25.57 15.07 -7.30
CA LYS A 368 -26.73 15.92 -7.00
C LYS A 368 -26.36 17.40 -6.91
N ARG A 369 -25.14 17.71 -6.48
CA ARG A 369 -24.59 19.07 -6.37
C ARG A 369 -23.89 19.58 -7.63
N GLY A 370 -23.84 18.76 -8.69
CA GLY A 370 -23.22 19.12 -9.96
C GLY A 370 -21.69 19.14 -9.92
N LEU A 371 -21.06 18.41 -9.01
CA LEU A 371 -19.62 18.18 -9.05
C LEU A 371 -19.29 17.18 -10.15
N VAL A 372 -18.13 17.34 -10.79
CA VAL A 372 -17.56 16.27 -11.61
C VAL A 372 -17.07 15.17 -10.67
N THR A 373 -17.38 13.93 -10.99
CA THR A 373 -17.03 12.76 -10.19
C THR A 373 -15.97 11.90 -10.87
N ILE A 374 -14.82 11.75 -10.22
CA ILE A 374 -13.74 10.84 -10.60
C ILE A 374 -13.71 9.68 -9.60
N ALA A 375 -13.48 8.46 -10.07
CA ALA A 375 -13.30 7.32 -9.18
C ALA A 375 -12.12 6.44 -9.61
N LEU A 376 -11.15 6.26 -8.71
CA LEU A 376 -10.11 5.23 -8.81
C LEU A 376 -10.65 3.95 -8.19
N LEU A 377 -10.77 2.90 -9.00
CA LEU A 377 -11.47 1.68 -8.66
C LEU A 377 -10.61 0.44 -8.87
N GLY A 378 -10.93 -0.66 -8.18
CA GLY A 378 -10.35 -1.98 -8.44
C GLY A 378 -11.38 -3.01 -8.94
N TYR A 379 -10.98 -4.27 -9.07
CA TYR A 379 -11.80 -5.36 -9.62
C TYR A 379 -12.45 -4.99 -10.97
N ASP A 380 -13.79 -5.00 -11.01
CA ASP A 380 -14.62 -4.63 -12.15
C ASP A 380 -15.20 -3.21 -12.04
N GLY A 381 -14.84 -2.46 -10.99
CA GLY A 381 -15.38 -1.15 -10.64
C GLY A 381 -16.63 -1.16 -9.76
N GLY A 382 -17.17 -2.34 -9.43
CA GLY A 382 -18.21 -2.51 -8.42
C GLY A 382 -19.51 -1.75 -8.68
N GLU A 383 -20.18 -1.36 -7.59
CA GLU A 383 -21.44 -0.62 -7.64
C GLU A 383 -21.27 0.80 -8.19
N VAL A 384 -20.08 1.40 -8.07
CA VAL A 384 -19.79 2.72 -8.66
C VAL A 384 -20.01 2.69 -10.17
N VAL A 385 -19.47 1.67 -10.86
CA VAL A 385 -19.65 1.50 -12.31
C VAL A 385 -21.07 1.05 -12.65
N ARG A 386 -21.60 0.03 -11.96
CA ARG A 386 -22.95 -0.51 -12.23
C ARG A 386 -24.05 0.55 -12.11
N ARG A 387 -23.89 1.51 -11.21
CA ARG A 387 -24.85 2.59 -10.95
C ARG A 387 -24.46 3.91 -11.62
N SER A 388 -23.38 3.94 -12.39
CA SER A 388 -22.85 5.13 -13.08
C SER A 388 -22.68 6.34 -12.15
N LEU A 389 -22.06 6.11 -11.00
CA LEU A 389 -21.85 7.14 -9.96
C LEU A 389 -20.59 7.98 -10.17
N ALA A 390 -19.72 7.59 -11.10
CA ALA A 390 -18.56 8.37 -11.51
C ALA A 390 -18.72 8.79 -12.98
N ASP A 391 -18.46 10.07 -13.28
CA ASP A 391 -18.35 10.56 -14.64
C ASP A 391 -17.08 9.99 -15.30
N ILE A 392 -16.01 9.84 -14.51
CA ILE A 392 -14.70 9.37 -14.96
C ILE A 392 -14.25 8.21 -14.05
N PRO A 393 -14.71 6.97 -14.32
CA PRO A 393 -14.18 5.78 -13.66
C PRO A 393 -12.81 5.40 -14.26
N ILE A 394 -11.83 5.13 -13.41
CA ILE A 394 -10.51 4.60 -13.78
C ILE A 394 -10.32 3.29 -13.03
N ILE A 395 -10.23 2.16 -13.74
CA ILE A 395 -10.34 0.83 -13.14
C ILE A 395 -9.00 0.08 -13.22
N VAL A 396 -8.43 -0.23 -12.06
CA VAL A 396 -7.29 -1.13 -11.93
C VAL A 396 -7.80 -2.57 -11.85
N ARG A 397 -7.72 -3.30 -12.96
CA ARG A 397 -8.24 -4.67 -13.08
C ARG A 397 -7.32 -5.70 -12.44
N SER A 398 -7.53 -5.91 -11.14
CA SER A 398 -6.93 -6.97 -10.33
C SER A 398 -7.94 -7.39 -9.26
N ASP A 399 -7.82 -8.63 -8.79
CA ASP A 399 -8.57 -9.19 -7.67
C ASP A 399 -7.79 -9.17 -6.35
N TYR A 400 -6.54 -8.70 -6.38
CA TYR A 400 -5.65 -8.64 -5.23
C TYR A 400 -5.45 -7.19 -4.77
N ILE A 401 -6.01 -6.88 -3.60
CA ILE A 401 -6.18 -5.50 -3.10
C ILE A 401 -4.86 -4.71 -2.97
N PRO A 402 -3.75 -5.27 -2.45
CA PRO A 402 -2.49 -4.53 -2.35
C PRO A 402 -2.01 -4.00 -3.72
N ARG A 403 -2.07 -4.84 -4.77
CA ARG A 403 -1.70 -4.44 -6.15
C ARG A 403 -2.64 -3.36 -6.70
N ILE A 404 -3.90 -3.39 -6.29
CA ILE A 404 -4.86 -2.33 -6.66
C ILE A 404 -4.41 -1.00 -6.05
N GLN A 405 -4.06 -0.96 -4.76
CA GLN A 405 -3.59 0.26 -4.08
C GLN A 405 -2.32 0.81 -4.74
N GLU A 406 -1.29 -0.02 -4.93
CA GLU A 406 0.01 0.44 -5.45
C GLU A 406 -0.06 0.96 -6.90
N VAL A 407 -0.99 0.42 -7.69
CA VAL A 407 -1.24 0.93 -9.05
C VAL A 407 -2.16 2.14 -9.04
N GLN A 408 -3.11 2.25 -8.10
CA GLN A 408 -3.86 3.49 -7.87
C GLN A 408 -2.92 4.63 -7.47
N ALA A 409 -1.88 4.36 -6.67
CA ALA A 409 -0.81 5.29 -6.35
C ALA A 409 -0.09 5.83 -7.59
N SER A 410 0.38 4.94 -8.46
CA SER A 410 0.95 5.33 -9.75
C SER A 410 -0.02 6.16 -10.60
N VAL A 411 -1.31 5.84 -10.59
CA VAL A 411 -2.32 6.56 -11.38
C VAL A 411 -2.53 7.98 -10.86
N TYR A 412 -2.72 8.18 -9.54
CA TYR A 412 -2.96 9.51 -9.02
C TYR A 412 -1.73 10.41 -9.12
N HIS A 413 -0.52 9.87 -9.00
CA HIS A 413 0.71 10.60 -9.28
C HIS A 413 0.86 10.98 -10.75
N ILE A 414 0.49 10.09 -11.69
CA ILE A 414 0.44 10.45 -13.12
C ILE A 414 -0.57 11.57 -13.39
N ILE A 415 -1.73 11.54 -12.72
CA ILE A 415 -2.71 12.63 -12.80
C ILE A 415 -2.09 13.92 -12.27
N ARG A 416 -1.43 13.88 -11.10
CA ARG A 416 -0.77 15.01 -10.47
C ARG A 416 0.29 15.64 -11.37
N GLU A 417 1.17 14.83 -11.95
CA GLU A 417 2.18 15.25 -12.94
C GLU A 417 1.50 15.88 -14.18
N GLY A 418 0.40 15.28 -14.63
CA GLY A 418 -0.40 15.75 -15.76
C GLY A 418 -0.98 17.16 -15.59
N LEU A 419 -1.18 17.62 -14.34
CA LEU A 419 -1.66 18.97 -14.02
C LEU A 419 -0.67 20.07 -14.43
N GLU A 420 0.62 19.75 -14.59
CA GLU A 420 1.67 20.70 -14.97
C GLU A 420 1.91 20.81 -16.47
N VAL A 421 1.48 19.82 -17.25
CA VAL A 421 1.57 19.87 -18.71
C VAL A 421 0.73 21.05 -19.22
N ARG A 422 1.35 22.03 -19.87
CA ARG A 422 0.62 23.13 -20.51
C ARG A 422 -0.28 22.53 -21.59
N SER A 423 -1.56 22.92 -21.61
CA SER A 423 -2.47 22.50 -22.69
C SER A 423 -1.96 23.09 -24.00
N SER A 424 -1.35 22.28 -24.86
CA SER A 424 -0.90 22.68 -26.19
C SER A 424 -2.01 22.71 -27.23
N TYR A 425 -3.28 22.79 -26.81
CA TYR A 425 -4.43 22.91 -27.70
C TYR A 425 -5.17 24.20 -27.38
N LYS A 426 -5.04 25.16 -28.29
CA LYS A 426 -5.94 26.31 -28.44
C LYS A 426 -7.17 25.87 -29.22
#